data_AF-A0A8T8DXK9-F1
#
_entry.id   AF-A0A8T8DXK9-F1
#
_cell.length_a   1.000
_cell.length_b   1.000
_cell.length_c   1.000
_cell.angle_alpha   90.00
_cell.angle_beta   90.00
_cell.angle_gamma   90.00
#
_symmetry.space_group_name_H-M   'P 1'
#
loop_
_entity.id
_entity.type
_entity.pdbx_description
1 polymer ?
#
loop_
_entity_poly.entity_id
_entity_poly.type
_entity_poly.pdbx_seq_one_letter_code
_entity_poly.pdbx_strand_id
1 'polypeptide(L)'
;MATEETTNETETETETESAPDPTDSESEPAPDLAEAERRAVHEVELGLEWFQRAQGQLLAFHHATGHGMDHLREAERLLRESGRDDLADNVRDELLPHGVVDDDRWSYDVVENYQRTLLAEARRLEGRVRRELTGGRRHVAERQQERAWKERSNER
;
A
#
# COMPACT_ATOMS: atom_id res chain seq x y z
N MET A 1 -48.50 -26.13 24.23
CA MET A 1 -48.70 -24.70 23.98
C MET A 1 -47.39 -24.17 23.42
N ALA A 2 -47.47 -23.62 22.20
CA ALA A 2 -46.57 -22.65 21.56
C ALA A 2 -46.04 -21.61 22.57
N THR A 3 -44.90 -20.94 22.44
CA THR A 3 -43.87 -20.61 21.40
C THR A 3 -42.68 -20.07 22.24
N GLU A 4 -41.45 -19.78 21.80
CA GLU A 4 -40.88 -19.27 20.55
C GLU A 4 -39.34 -19.41 20.68
N GLU A 5 -38.69 -19.73 19.56
CA GLU A 5 -37.25 -19.58 19.35
C GLU A 5 -36.84 -18.11 19.44
N THR A 6 -35.63 -17.84 19.93
CA THR A 6 -34.86 -16.67 19.48
C THR A 6 -33.41 -17.09 19.35
N THR A 7 -33.06 -17.46 18.11
CA THR A 7 -31.72 -17.54 17.57
C THR A 7 -31.09 -16.15 17.60
N ASN A 8 -29.90 -16.04 18.21
CA ASN A 8 -29.09 -14.82 18.14
C ASN A 8 -28.06 -15.03 17.02
N GLU A 9 -28.42 -14.60 15.82
CA GLU A 9 -27.51 -14.56 14.68
C GLU A 9 -26.53 -13.40 14.90
N THR A 10 -25.24 -13.73 15.00
CA THR A 10 -24.18 -12.72 14.97
C THR A 10 -23.87 -12.45 13.50
N GLU A 11 -24.34 -11.32 13.00
CA GLU A 11 -23.95 -10.76 11.70
C GLU A 11 -22.46 -10.40 11.76
N THR A 12 -21.64 -11.19 11.08
CA THR A 12 -20.24 -10.82 10.81
C THR A 12 -20.24 -9.76 9.72
N GLU A 13 -19.90 -8.53 10.08
CA GLU A 13 -19.70 -7.41 9.18
C GLU A 13 -18.66 -7.77 8.11
N THR A 14 -19.05 -7.44 6.88
CA THR A 14 -18.41 -7.82 5.64
C THR A 14 -17.05 -7.14 5.47
N GLU A 15 -16.03 -7.93 5.16
CA GLU A 15 -14.76 -7.44 4.61
C GLU A 15 -15.05 -6.49 3.44
N THR A 16 -14.57 -5.25 3.53
CA THR A 16 -14.65 -4.30 2.42
C THR A 16 -13.65 -4.75 1.36
N GLU A 17 -14.11 -5.63 0.48
CA GLU A 17 -13.46 -5.97 -0.78
C GLU A 17 -13.36 -4.67 -1.61
N SER A 18 -12.12 -4.21 -1.81
CA SER A 18 -11.82 -3.01 -2.59
C SER A 18 -12.27 -3.24 -4.03
N ALA A 19 -13.46 -2.76 -4.36
CA ALA A 19 -14.03 -2.91 -5.70
C ALA A 19 -13.08 -2.30 -6.76
N PRO A 20 -12.92 -2.93 -7.93
CA PRO A 20 -12.20 -2.32 -9.04
C PRO A 20 -12.91 -1.00 -9.43
N ASP A 21 -12.13 0.09 -9.48
CA ASP A 21 -12.57 1.41 -9.92
C ASP A 21 -13.22 1.28 -11.32
N PRO A 22 -14.42 1.85 -11.56
CA PRO A 22 -15.09 1.72 -12.85
C PRO A 22 -14.15 2.17 -13.95
N THR A 23 -13.95 1.31 -14.94
CA THR A 23 -13.20 1.63 -16.15
C THR A 23 -13.73 2.92 -16.74
N ASP A 24 -12.89 3.97 -16.75
CA ASP A 24 -13.11 5.21 -17.48
C ASP A 24 -13.64 4.84 -18.88
N SER A 25 -14.92 5.14 -19.12
CA SER A 25 -15.54 4.99 -20.43
C SER A 25 -14.67 5.72 -21.46
N GLU A 26 -14.15 4.98 -22.44
CA GLU A 26 -13.36 5.49 -23.57
C GLU A 26 -14.11 6.51 -24.46
N SER A 27 -15.37 6.83 -24.12
CA SER A 27 -16.34 7.42 -25.04
C SER A 27 -16.33 8.95 -25.11
N GLU A 28 -15.64 9.66 -24.20
CA GLU A 28 -15.55 11.13 -24.25
C GLU A 28 -14.12 11.63 -24.52
N PRO A 29 -13.94 12.56 -25.48
CA PRO A 29 -12.62 13.12 -25.78
C PRO A 29 -12.01 13.77 -24.53
N ALA A 30 -10.70 13.59 -24.35
CA ALA A 30 -9.91 14.23 -23.28
C ALA A 30 -10.18 15.75 -23.28
N PRO A 31 -10.13 16.43 -22.11
CA PRO A 31 -10.26 17.87 -22.12
C PRO A 31 -9.07 18.43 -22.92
N ASP A 32 -9.28 19.53 -23.64
CA ASP A 32 -8.17 20.19 -24.34
C ASP A 32 -7.29 20.93 -23.33
N LEU A 33 -6.46 20.13 -22.64
CA LEU A 33 -5.49 20.58 -21.65
C LEU A 33 -4.36 21.34 -22.34
N ALA A 34 -3.79 22.34 -21.68
CA ALA A 34 -2.51 22.86 -22.14
C ALA A 34 -1.45 21.75 -22.00
N GLU A 35 -0.43 21.76 -22.88
CA GLU A 35 0.65 20.76 -22.81
C GLU A 35 1.36 20.76 -21.46
N ALA A 36 1.56 21.95 -20.88
CA ALA A 36 2.13 22.09 -19.54
C ALA A 36 1.25 21.43 -18.47
N GLU A 37 -0.07 21.51 -18.57
CA GLU A 37 -1.00 20.91 -17.61
C GLU A 37 -1.03 19.39 -17.75
N ARG A 38 -1.05 18.85 -18.99
CA ARG A 38 -0.91 17.40 -19.22
C ARG A 38 0.36 16.84 -18.60
N ARG A 39 1.49 17.51 -18.83
CA ARG A 39 2.77 17.12 -18.25
C ARG A 39 2.74 17.20 -16.72
N ALA A 40 2.16 18.25 -16.15
CA ALA A 40 2.05 18.40 -14.70
C ALA A 40 1.20 17.27 -14.07
N VAL A 41 0.07 16.90 -14.67
CA VAL A 41 -0.74 15.76 -14.22
C VAL A 41 0.08 14.47 -14.24
N HIS A 42 0.76 14.19 -15.36
CA HIS A 42 1.59 13.00 -15.50
C HIS A 42 2.72 12.93 -14.45
N GLU A 43 3.42 14.03 -14.20
CA GLU A 43 4.47 14.07 -13.17
C GLU A 43 3.91 13.83 -11.75
N VAL A 44 2.69 14.30 -11.47
CA VAL A 44 2.02 14.03 -10.18
C VAL A 44 1.62 12.57 -10.05
N GLU A 45 1.08 11.97 -11.11
CA GLU A 45 0.78 10.52 -11.17
C GLU A 45 2.05 9.69 -10.95
N LEU A 46 3.14 9.99 -11.67
CA LEU A 46 4.44 9.33 -11.49
C LEU A 46 5.00 9.51 -10.08
N GLY A 47 4.90 10.71 -9.50
CA GLY A 47 5.32 10.96 -8.12
C GLY A 47 4.60 10.06 -7.11
N LEU A 48 3.28 9.91 -7.27
CA LEU A 48 2.50 8.99 -6.44
C LEU A 48 2.94 7.53 -6.62
N GLU A 49 3.20 7.09 -7.85
CA GLU A 49 3.70 5.73 -8.12
C GLU A 49 5.03 5.45 -7.41
N TRP A 50 5.96 6.41 -7.41
CA TRP A 50 7.22 6.28 -6.67
C TRP A 50 7.01 6.18 -5.15
N PHE A 51 6.05 6.93 -4.59
CA PHE A 51 5.71 6.80 -3.17
C PHE A 51 5.05 5.45 -2.84
N GLN A 52 4.24 4.90 -3.75
CA GLN A 52 3.68 3.54 -3.60
C GLN A 52 4.79 2.48 -3.70
N ARG A 53 5.75 2.66 -4.61
CA ARG A 53 6.93 1.79 -4.71
C ARG A 53 7.74 1.79 -3.41
N ALA A 54 7.93 2.96 -2.79
CA ALA A 54 8.59 3.07 -1.50
C ALA A 54 7.80 2.37 -0.37
N GLN A 55 6.46 2.43 -0.37
CA GLN A 55 5.64 1.63 0.55
C GLN A 55 5.92 0.12 0.39
N GLY A 56 6.04 -0.36 -0.86
CA GLY A 56 6.39 -1.75 -1.13
C GLY A 56 7.75 -2.15 -0.53
N GLN A 57 8.74 -1.25 -0.55
CA GLN A 57 10.03 -1.48 0.10
C GLN A 57 9.92 -1.53 1.62
N LEU A 58 9.07 -0.68 2.23
CA LEU A 58 8.83 -0.73 3.67
C LEU A 58 8.12 -2.03 4.10
N LEU A 59 7.19 -2.53 3.29
CA LEU A 59 6.57 -3.84 3.53
C LEU A 59 7.59 -4.99 3.41
N ALA A 60 8.45 -4.95 2.39
CA ALA A 60 9.53 -5.92 2.26
C ALA A 60 10.48 -5.89 3.45
N PHE A 61 10.85 -4.70 3.92
CA PHE A 61 11.64 -4.50 5.14
C PHE A 61 10.94 -5.07 6.38
N HIS A 62 9.64 -4.80 6.55
CA HIS A 62 8.85 -5.34 7.66
C HIS A 62 8.82 -6.87 7.66
N HIS A 63 8.53 -7.50 6.52
CA HIS A 63 8.52 -8.97 6.41
C HIS A 63 9.91 -9.59 6.64
N ALA A 64 10.97 -8.98 6.09
CA ALA A 64 12.33 -9.46 6.32
C ALA A 64 12.73 -9.37 7.81
N THR A 65 12.33 -8.29 8.48
CA THR A 65 12.56 -8.11 9.92
C THR A 65 11.80 -9.17 10.73
N GLY A 66 10.51 -9.37 10.44
CA GLY A 66 9.70 -10.40 11.11
C GLY A 66 10.28 -11.80 10.92
N HIS A 67 10.71 -12.14 9.71
CA HIS A 67 11.36 -13.43 9.45
C HIS A 67 12.65 -13.60 10.26
N GLY A 68 13.47 -12.54 10.39
CA GLY A 68 14.65 -12.55 11.26
C GLY A 68 14.28 -12.79 12.73
N MET A 69 13.21 -12.15 13.22
CA MET A 69 12.71 -12.34 14.59
C MET A 69 12.20 -13.76 14.82
N ASP A 70 11.58 -14.41 13.83
CA ASP A 70 11.17 -15.82 13.93
C ASP A 70 12.37 -16.75 14.17
N HIS A 71 13.48 -16.53 13.44
CA HIS A 71 14.72 -17.29 13.66
C HIS A 71 15.31 -17.04 15.05
N LEU A 72 15.23 -15.81 15.56
CA LEU A 72 15.69 -15.50 16.92
C LEU A 72 14.82 -16.19 17.98
N ARG A 73 13.50 -16.22 17.79
CA ARG A 73 12.59 -16.97 18.67
C ARG A 73 12.90 -18.46 18.70
N GLU A 74 13.21 -19.04 17.54
CA GLU A 74 13.64 -20.45 17.46
C GLU A 74 15.03 -20.66 18.09
N ALA A 75 15.96 -19.73 17.88
CA ALA A 75 17.26 -19.75 18.52
C ALA A 75 17.14 -19.67 20.05
N GLU A 76 16.24 -18.84 20.60
CA GLU A 76 15.94 -18.78 22.04
C GLU A 76 15.58 -20.19 22.57
N ARG A 77 14.64 -20.87 21.90
CA ARG A 77 14.21 -22.23 22.27
C ARG A 77 15.37 -23.22 22.26
N LEU A 78 16.15 -23.23 21.18
CA LEU A 78 17.31 -24.12 21.02
C LEU A 78 18.41 -23.85 22.06
N LEU A 79 18.64 -22.58 22.39
CA LEU A 79 19.62 -22.19 23.41
C LEU A 79 19.19 -22.73 24.79
N ARG A 80 17.92 -22.61 25.17
CA ARG A 80 17.40 -23.21 26.41
C ARG A 80 17.56 -24.73 26.42
N GLU A 81 17.21 -25.42 25.33
CA GLU A 81 17.36 -26.87 25.22
C GLU A 81 18.81 -27.34 25.32
N SER A 82 19.75 -26.49 24.92
CA SER A 82 21.19 -26.75 25.05
C SER A 82 21.78 -26.37 26.41
N GLY A 83 20.97 -25.87 27.35
CA GLY A 83 21.40 -25.42 28.68
C GLY A 83 22.18 -24.08 28.66
N ARG A 84 21.91 -23.23 27.68
CA ARG A 84 22.51 -21.90 27.52
C ARG A 84 21.53 -20.79 27.90
N ASP A 85 21.03 -20.86 29.13
CA ASP A 85 19.95 -19.98 29.60
C ASP A 85 20.32 -18.49 29.52
N ASP A 86 21.54 -18.11 29.90
CA ASP A 86 21.99 -16.70 29.81
C ASP A 86 21.88 -16.14 28.38
N LEU A 87 22.20 -16.95 27.36
CA LEU A 87 22.09 -16.51 25.96
C LEU A 87 20.64 -16.46 25.49
N ALA A 88 19.82 -17.41 25.94
CA ALA A 88 18.39 -17.41 25.64
C ALA A 88 17.69 -16.20 26.26
N ASP A 89 18.03 -15.86 27.50
CA ASP A 89 17.48 -14.70 28.20
C ASP A 89 17.89 -13.39 27.50
N ASN A 90 19.13 -13.26 27.02
CA ASN A 90 19.53 -12.10 26.21
C ASN A 90 18.70 -11.98 24.92
N VAL A 91 18.46 -13.09 24.20
CA VAL A 91 17.62 -13.07 23.00
C VAL A 91 16.18 -12.63 23.35
N ARG A 92 15.62 -13.22 24.40
CA ARG A 92 14.23 -12.99 24.84
C ARG A 92 14.00 -11.58 25.36
N ASP A 93 14.88 -11.10 26.23
CA ASP A 93 14.63 -9.92 27.06
C ASP A 93 15.27 -8.67 26.46
N GLU A 94 16.32 -8.80 25.63
CA GLU A 94 16.99 -7.67 25.00
C GLU A 94 16.64 -7.53 23.51
N LEU A 95 16.78 -8.60 22.71
CA LEU A 95 16.72 -8.48 21.25
C LEU A 95 15.32 -8.64 20.64
N LEU A 96 14.52 -9.61 21.09
CA LEU A 96 13.14 -9.80 20.59
C LEU A 96 12.20 -8.60 20.83
N PRO A 97 12.25 -7.87 21.97
CA PRO A 97 11.41 -6.70 22.17
C PRO A 97 11.96 -5.43 21.48
N HIS A 98 13.13 -5.50 20.85
CA HIS A 98 13.83 -4.33 20.33
C HIS A 98 13.15 -3.76 19.07
N GLY A 99 12.86 -2.44 19.10
CA GLY A 99 12.34 -1.71 17.95
C GLY A 99 13.39 -1.49 16.85
N VAL A 100 12.93 -1.16 15.64
CA VAL A 100 13.81 -0.83 14.49
C VAL A 100 14.15 0.65 14.39
N VAL A 101 13.47 1.52 15.16
CA VAL A 101 13.80 2.95 15.25
C VAL A 101 13.75 3.40 16.71
N ASP A 102 14.81 4.09 17.13
CA ASP A 102 14.97 4.61 18.51
C ASP A 102 14.76 3.53 19.59
N ASP A 103 15.06 2.27 19.24
CA ASP A 103 14.92 1.05 20.06
C ASP A 103 13.47 0.72 20.51
N ASP A 104 12.47 1.50 20.11
CA ASP A 104 11.07 1.39 20.57
C ASP A 104 10.09 1.06 19.43
N ARG A 105 10.19 1.77 18.28
CA ARG A 105 9.19 1.62 17.20
C ARG A 105 9.39 0.35 16.43
N TRP A 106 8.31 -0.39 16.20
CA TRP A 106 8.33 -1.63 15.44
C TRP A 106 8.28 -1.36 13.94
N SER A 107 8.68 -2.34 13.14
CA SER A 107 8.73 -2.19 11.68
C SER A 107 7.34 -1.94 11.07
N TYR A 108 6.26 -2.45 11.69
CA TYR A 108 4.89 -2.13 11.26
C TYR A 108 4.52 -0.66 11.56
N ASP A 109 4.97 -0.08 12.67
CA ASP A 109 4.73 1.34 12.99
C ASP A 109 5.34 2.25 11.91
N VAL A 110 6.53 1.89 11.39
CA VAL A 110 7.18 2.63 10.31
C VAL A 110 6.33 2.59 9.04
N VAL A 111 5.80 1.41 8.69
CA VAL A 111 4.91 1.22 7.54
C VAL A 111 3.63 2.04 7.70
N GLU A 112 2.94 1.92 8.84
CA GLU A 112 1.69 2.62 9.11
C GLU A 112 1.87 4.14 9.14
N ASN A 113 2.95 4.61 9.78
CA ASN A 113 3.25 6.03 9.82
C ASN A 113 3.50 6.60 8.41
N TYR A 114 4.24 5.87 7.56
CA TYR A 114 4.44 6.27 6.16
C TYR A 114 3.12 6.33 5.39
N GLN A 115 2.26 5.32 5.56
CA GLN A 115 0.95 5.25 4.90
C GLN A 115 0.02 6.39 5.32
N ARG A 116 -0.03 6.70 6.63
CA ARG A 116 -0.90 7.74 7.20
C ARG A 116 -0.43 9.16 6.93
N THR A 117 0.87 9.35 6.69
CA THR A 117 1.48 10.68 6.48
C THR A 117 1.74 10.95 5.00
N LEU A 118 2.98 10.77 4.53
CA LEU A 118 3.43 11.18 3.21
C LEU A 118 2.59 10.56 2.09
N LEU A 119 2.30 9.25 2.16
CA LEU A 119 1.55 8.58 1.11
C LEU A 119 0.09 9.06 1.06
N ALA A 120 -0.54 9.29 2.22
CA ALA A 120 -1.89 9.84 2.27
C ALA A 120 -1.97 11.25 1.69
N GLU A 121 -0.99 12.12 1.97
CA GLU A 121 -0.92 13.47 1.38
C GLU A 121 -0.68 13.42 -0.13
N ALA A 122 0.20 12.53 -0.61
CA ALA A 122 0.44 12.36 -2.03
C ALA A 122 -0.84 11.91 -2.78
N ARG A 123 -1.58 10.95 -2.22
CA ARG A 123 -2.88 10.51 -2.77
C ARG A 123 -3.92 11.64 -2.79
N ARG A 124 -3.96 12.46 -1.74
CA ARG A 124 -4.85 13.64 -1.69
C ARG A 124 -4.50 14.65 -2.79
N LEU A 125 -3.22 14.94 -2.97
CA LEU A 125 -2.73 15.87 -3.99
C LEU A 125 -3.04 15.36 -5.40
N GLU A 126 -2.68 14.11 -5.72
CA GLU A 126 -2.99 13.51 -7.03
C GLU A 126 -4.48 13.56 -7.32
N GLY A 127 -5.31 13.12 -6.39
CA GLY A 127 -6.76 13.11 -6.60
C GLY A 127 -7.33 14.51 -6.81
N ARG A 128 -6.76 15.54 -6.17
CA ARG A 128 -7.15 16.93 -6.40
C ARG A 128 -6.74 17.41 -7.80
N VAL A 129 -5.47 17.23 -8.16
CA VAL A 129 -4.92 17.62 -9.48
C VAL A 129 -5.70 16.95 -10.61
N ARG A 130 -5.96 15.65 -10.49
CA ARG A 130 -6.75 14.88 -11.46
C ARG A 130 -8.19 15.40 -11.59
N ARG A 131 -8.88 15.65 -10.47
CA ARG A 131 -10.24 16.21 -10.52
C ARG A 131 -10.28 17.58 -11.17
N GLU A 132 -9.35 18.46 -10.83
CA GLU A 132 -9.33 19.85 -11.32
C GLU A 132 -8.94 19.95 -12.80
N LEU A 133 -7.98 19.14 -13.28
CA LEU A 133 -7.42 19.28 -14.62
C LEU A 133 -8.01 18.29 -15.63
N THR A 134 -8.32 17.05 -15.25
CA THR A 134 -8.75 16.01 -16.21
C THR A 134 -10.23 15.64 -16.11
N GLY A 135 -10.95 16.26 -15.17
CA GLY A 135 -12.31 15.86 -14.81
C GLY A 135 -12.36 14.49 -14.12
N GLY A 136 -11.27 14.06 -13.48
CA GLY A 136 -11.20 12.77 -12.78
C GLY A 136 -10.60 11.62 -13.60
N ARG A 137 -10.34 11.81 -14.90
CA ARG A 137 -9.73 10.78 -15.76
C ARG A 137 -8.28 10.53 -15.41
N ARG A 138 -7.90 9.25 -15.32
CA ARG A 138 -6.50 8.83 -15.07
C ARG A 138 -5.70 8.74 -16.38
N HIS A 139 -4.38 8.73 -16.33
CA HIS A 139 -3.52 8.32 -17.46
C HIS A 139 -3.82 9.04 -18.79
N VAL A 140 -4.12 10.34 -18.73
CA VAL A 140 -4.56 11.09 -19.93
C VAL A 140 -3.44 11.16 -20.97
N ALA A 141 -2.18 11.29 -20.53
CA ALA A 141 -1.01 11.34 -21.39
C ALA A 141 -0.76 9.98 -22.08
N GLU A 142 -0.80 8.88 -21.32
CA GLU A 142 -0.58 7.52 -21.81
C GLU A 142 -1.67 7.11 -22.79
N ARG A 143 -2.94 7.45 -22.51
CA ARG A 143 -4.05 7.18 -23.43
C ARG A 143 -3.93 7.96 -24.74
N GLN A 144 -3.39 9.18 -24.71
CA GLN A 144 -3.08 9.92 -25.95
C GLN A 144 -1.96 9.23 -26.75
N GLN A 145 -0.90 8.81 -26.06
CA GLN A 145 0.21 8.09 -26.67
C GLN A 145 -0.26 6.75 -27.30
N GLU A 146 -1.09 6.01 -26.58
CA GLU A 146 -1.70 4.76 -27.05
C GLU A 146 -2.54 4.98 -28.31
N ARG A 147 -3.40 6.02 -28.34
CA ARG A 147 -4.17 6.39 -29.54
C ARG A 147 -3.28 6.67 -30.74
N ALA A 148 -2.21 7.47 -30.55
CA ALA A 148 -1.26 7.75 -31.62
C ALA A 148 -0.51 6.50 -32.11
N TRP A 149 -0.27 5.51 -31.24
CA TRP A 149 0.31 4.22 -31.63
C TRP A 149 -0.68 3.39 -32.45
N LYS A 150 -1.95 3.35 -32.03
CA LYS A 150 -3.03 2.64 -32.73
C LYS A 150 -3.30 3.22 -34.12
N GLU A 151 -3.35 4.55 -34.26
CA GLU A 151 -3.55 5.24 -35.55
C GLU A 151 -2.46 4.87 -36.56
N ARG A 152 -1.19 4.97 -36.17
CA ARG A 152 -0.05 4.57 -37.04
C ARG A 152 -0.08 3.11 -37.45
N SER A 153 -0.66 2.23 -36.63
CA SER A 153 -0.78 0.81 -36.95
C SER A 153 -1.86 0.55 -38.01
N ASN A 154 -2.92 1.38 -38.05
CA ASN A 154 -4.04 1.24 -38.98
C ASN A 154 -3.76 1.87 -40.37
N GLU A 155 -2.66 2.62 -40.49
CA GLU A 155 -2.18 3.22 -41.74
C GLU A 155 -1.30 2.26 -42.58
N ARG A 156 -1.14 1.00 -42.14
CA ARG A 156 -0.44 -0.08 -42.87
C ARG A 156 -1.41 -1.01 -43.57
#